data_AF-L9XCF5-F1
#
_entry.id   AF-L9XCF5-F1
#
_cell.length_a   1.000
_cell.length_b   1.000
_cell.length_c   1.000
_cell.angle_alpha   90.00
_cell.angle_beta   90.00
_cell.angle_gamma   90.00
#
_symmetry.space_group_name_H-M   'P 1'
#
loop_
_entity.id
_entity.type
_entity.pdbx_description
1 polymer ?
#
loop_
_entity_poly.entity_id
_entity_poly.type
_entity_poly.pdbx_seq_one_letter_code
_entity_poly.pdbx_strand_id
1 'polypeptide(L)'
;MGSDNVDIFKHIVFKLPSLPTQIIALVVLSPLYATLMYLALNKFAPIEIQPWIIPVGAIVIFLGPFFIAAELFYHSLPDYPRHWSYFLALTTQLFLFIYALILSGADTGMNAWQIIWLALITVSLTNVSVLTVSVGSQRLGQIILLSLSQPLLLIGVFQFFIGQNIGVSEASLLVNFGVLLAVVVILVLFLKLFDYLIGNNANVSAFRLTSGLLKGERSALDLGYPARPDVQTLTIDNGKKLTLAAPWIHPGPLGGFGGGKLSSEVIERLNDTGTGFFLHVPCTHKEDLADPADVAKVIDAIGNPETVSTASRLHSLEHDDLHFYGRTVDGKKIVFFEAEGIDDYHPGVFMRNISKDDVLLVDMHNHHIHAELDREIQYGTEDAARLKRCFDDFLELLEDAETYPYSVGFAVHCDEHPLMALVEEVDGQRTLLFGVDTNGITDDLREQRERLQQEFDDVILFSTDTHASVHDLANMKGFDVATVTDTVQHAVERVSDARIGLTNVQTDRLRLLKLDYSGLVFSVNILIRLAIISLVAFYASLVLWVF
;
A
#
# COMPACT_ATOMS: atom_id res chain seq x y z
N MET A 1 -11.89 5.29 18.99
CA MET A 1 -11.35 6.23 17.97
C MET A 1 -10.50 5.36 17.07
N GLY A 2 -11.14 4.76 16.07
CA GLY A 2 -10.47 3.95 15.06
C GLY A 2 -9.60 4.86 14.21
N SER A 3 -8.38 4.43 13.95
CA SER A 3 -7.41 5.27 13.27
C SER A 3 -6.43 4.43 12.49
N ASP A 4 -6.94 3.65 11.54
CA ASP A 4 -6.11 3.24 10.42
C ASP A 4 -6.04 4.40 9.41
N ASN A 5 -5.26 5.41 9.83
CA ASN A 5 -5.03 6.67 9.10
C ASN A 5 -4.16 6.48 7.85
N VAL A 6 -4.15 5.29 7.26
CA VAL A 6 -3.54 4.99 5.97
C VAL A 6 -4.47 5.40 4.82
N ASP A 7 -5.71 5.83 5.10
CA ASP A 7 -6.64 6.39 4.10
C ASP A 7 -6.07 7.53 3.25
N ILE A 8 -5.17 8.35 3.80
CA ILE A 8 -4.47 9.36 3.00
C ILE A 8 -3.70 8.70 1.85
N PHE A 9 -3.07 7.55 2.09
CA PHE A 9 -2.38 6.82 1.03
C PHE A 9 -3.37 6.18 0.05
N LYS A 10 -4.51 5.64 0.51
CA LYS A 10 -5.58 5.12 -0.37
C LYS A 10 -6.05 6.18 -1.39
N HIS A 11 -6.15 7.45 -0.97
CA HIS A 11 -6.52 8.56 -1.86
C HIS A 11 -5.40 9.11 -2.75
N ILE A 12 -4.14 8.71 -2.55
CA ILE A 12 -2.97 9.17 -3.32
C ILE A 12 -2.62 8.21 -4.46
N VAL A 13 -3.25 7.03 -4.53
CA VAL A 13 -2.97 6.03 -5.56
C VAL A 13 -3.77 6.31 -6.84
N PHE A 14 -3.10 6.79 -7.88
CA PHE A 14 -3.68 6.89 -9.22
C PHE A 14 -2.76 6.25 -10.26
N LYS A 15 -3.37 5.51 -11.19
CA LYS A 15 -2.64 4.90 -12.30
C LYS A 15 -2.27 5.98 -13.32
N LEU A 16 -0.98 6.12 -13.59
CA LEU A 16 -0.51 7.03 -14.62
C LEU A 16 -0.87 6.50 -16.02
N PRO A 17 -1.20 7.38 -16.99
CA PRO A 17 -1.35 6.99 -18.39
C PRO A 17 -0.09 6.30 -18.91
N SER A 18 -0.24 5.44 -19.91
CA SER A 18 0.92 4.79 -20.54
C SER A 18 1.91 5.82 -21.11
N LEU A 19 3.21 5.52 -21.10
CA LEU A 19 4.24 6.42 -21.63
C LEU A 19 3.94 6.92 -23.07
N PRO A 20 3.49 6.07 -24.02
CA PRO A 20 3.08 6.55 -25.34
C PRO A 20 1.97 7.60 -25.30
N THR A 21 0.96 7.40 -24.45
CA THR A 21 -0.13 8.37 -24.25
C THR A 21 0.40 9.69 -23.74
N GLN A 22 1.33 9.67 -22.78
CA GLN A 22 1.92 10.89 -22.22
C GLN A 22 2.76 11.65 -23.25
N ILE A 23 3.58 10.96 -24.04
CA ILE A 23 4.38 11.57 -25.11
C ILE A 23 3.47 12.21 -26.17
N ILE A 24 2.43 11.49 -26.61
CA ILE A 24 1.45 12.02 -27.58
C ILE A 24 0.77 13.25 -27.01
N ALA A 25 0.32 13.20 -25.74
CA ALA A 25 -0.30 14.34 -25.08
C ALA A 25 0.65 15.55 -25.05
N LEU A 26 1.92 15.36 -24.70
CA LEU A 26 2.91 16.45 -24.65
C LEU A 26 3.07 17.13 -26.01
N VAL A 27 3.15 16.34 -27.09
CA VAL A 27 3.29 16.82 -28.47
C VAL A 27 2.01 17.50 -28.97
N VAL A 28 0.83 16.96 -28.67
CA VAL A 28 -0.47 17.49 -29.15
C VAL A 28 -0.92 18.72 -28.35
N LEU A 29 -0.69 18.75 -27.04
CA LEU A 29 -1.04 19.88 -26.19
C LEU A 29 -0.16 21.09 -26.46
N SER A 30 1.09 20.89 -26.90
CA SER A 30 2.01 21.99 -27.23
C SER A 30 1.45 23.00 -28.25
N PRO A 31 1.01 22.60 -29.47
CA PRO A 31 0.39 23.51 -30.43
C PRO A 31 -0.98 24.01 -29.96
N LEU A 32 -1.74 23.21 -29.21
CA LEU A 32 -3.02 23.66 -28.66
C LEU A 32 -2.82 24.80 -27.66
N TYR A 33 -1.92 24.64 -26.70
CA TYR A 33 -1.58 25.66 -25.71
C TYR A 33 -0.97 26.91 -26.36
N ALA A 34 -0.09 26.75 -27.35
CA ALA A 34 0.44 27.88 -28.11
C ALA A 34 -0.66 28.66 -28.85
N THR A 35 -1.63 27.95 -29.45
CA THR A 35 -2.77 28.56 -30.14
C THR A 35 -3.67 29.30 -29.17
N LEU A 36 -4.02 28.67 -28.05
CA LEU A 36 -4.87 29.29 -27.01
C LEU A 36 -4.19 30.50 -26.36
N MET A 37 -2.89 30.41 -26.08
CA MET A 37 -2.08 31.54 -25.61
C MET A 37 -2.08 32.69 -26.62
N TYR A 38 -1.86 32.39 -27.91
CA TYR A 38 -1.92 33.39 -28.98
C TYR A 38 -3.28 34.10 -29.06
N LEU A 39 -4.37 33.33 -28.99
CA LEU A 39 -5.73 33.87 -29.02
C LEU A 39 -6.02 34.73 -27.78
N ALA A 40 -5.56 34.30 -26.61
CA ALA A 40 -5.73 35.03 -25.36
C ALA A 40 -4.95 36.35 -25.38
N LEU A 41 -3.66 36.32 -25.75
CA LEU A 41 -2.83 37.51 -25.81
C LEU A 41 -3.36 38.54 -26.81
N ASN A 42 -3.72 38.14 -28.04
CA ASN A 42 -4.29 39.07 -29.01
C ASN A 42 -5.67 39.63 -28.63
N LYS A 43 -6.43 38.91 -27.78
CA LYS A 43 -7.77 39.34 -27.36
C LYS A 43 -7.74 40.24 -26.12
N PHE A 44 -6.83 39.96 -25.19
CA PHE A 44 -6.87 40.57 -23.85
C PHE A 44 -5.64 41.44 -23.53
N ALA A 45 -4.49 41.18 -24.16
CA ALA A 45 -3.29 41.98 -23.94
C ALA A 45 -3.16 43.10 -25.00
N PRO A 46 -2.56 44.24 -24.66
CA PRO A 46 -2.38 45.37 -25.57
C PRO A 46 -1.20 45.14 -26.54
N ILE A 47 -1.10 43.94 -27.11
CA ILE A 47 -0.04 43.53 -28.04
C ILE A 47 -0.65 42.81 -29.24
N GLU A 48 -0.14 43.13 -30.43
CA GLU A 48 -0.51 42.43 -31.65
C GLU A 48 0.58 41.42 -32.00
N ILE A 49 0.27 40.14 -31.82
CA ILE A 49 1.21 39.05 -32.08
C ILE A 49 0.87 38.43 -33.43
N GLN A 50 1.90 38.19 -34.25
CA GLN A 50 1.74 37.58 -35.56
C GLN A 50 1.51 36.05 -35.47
N PRO A 51 0.71 35.44 -36.37
CA PRO A 51 0.37 34.01 -36.31
C PRO A 51 1.57 33.05 -36.36
N TRP A 52 2.72 33.46 -36.91
CA TRP A 52 3.93 32.62 -36.95
C TRP A 52 4.46 32.28 -35.55
N ILE A 53 4.04 33.00 -34.50
CA ILE A 53 4.40 32.67 -33.12
C ILE A 53 3.81 31.33 -32.68
N ILE A 54 2.73 30.84 -33.29
CA ILE A 54 2.04 29.61 -32.87
C ILE A 54 2.98 28.40 -33.02
N PRO A 55 3.53 28.08 -34.21
CA PRO A 55 4.46 26.97 -34.34
C PRO A 55 5.75 27.17 -33.53
N VAL A 56 6.22 28.41 -33.37
CA VAL A 56 7.41 28.72 -32.57
C VAL A 56 7.15 28.47 -31.09
N GLY A 57 6.09 29.04 -30.53
CA GLY A 57 5.68 28.84 -29.13
C GLY A 57 5.35 27.39 -28.82
N ALA A 58 4.74 26.65 -29.76
CA ALA A 58 4.51 25.22 -29.60
C ALA A 58 5.83 24.47 -29.37
N ILE A 59 6.87 24.74 -30.16
CA ILE A 59 8.14 24.04 -30.09
C ILE A 59 9.01 24.56 -28.94
N VAL A 60 9.24 25.87 -28.85
CA VAL A 60 10.25 26.44 -27.95
C VAL A 60 9.73 26.77 -26.57
N ILE A 61 8.42 27.03 -26.41
CA ILE A 61 7.82 27.31 -25.10
C ILE A 61 7.23 26.03 -24.53
N PHE A 62 6.35 25.35 -25.26
CA PHE A 62 5.55 24.24 -24.70
C PHE A 62 6.09 22.83 -24.93
N LEU A 63 6.93 22.57 -25.94
CA LEU A 63 7.45 21.21 -26.19
C LEU A 63 8.88 21.02 -25.66
N GLY A 64 9.83 21.81 -26.17
CA GLY A 64 11.27 21.63 -25.98
C GLY A 64 11.69 21.61 -24.51
N PRO A 65 11.40 22.66 -23.71
CA PRO A 65 11.79 22.69 -22.30
C PRO A 65 11.25 21.52 -21.48
N PHE A 66 10.04 21.07 -21.78
CA PHE A 66 9.36 19.99 -21.07
C PHE A 66 9.87 18.60 -21.48
N PHE A 67 10.08 18.38 -22.78
CA PHE A 67 10.66 17.14 -23.29
C PHE A 67 12.10 16.95 -22.80
N ILE A 68 12.92 18.01 -22.86
CA ILE A 68 14.31 17.98 -22.39
C ILE A 68 14.35 17.72 -20.89
N ALA A 69 13.50 18.38 -20.10
CA ALA A 69 13.43 18.14 -18.66
C ALA A 69 13.02 16.69 -18.34
N ALA A 70 12.02 16.13 -19.04
CA ALA A 70 11.59 14.75 -18.84
C ALA A 70 12.72 13.74 -19.09
N GLU A 71 13.45 13.87 -20.20
CA GLU A 71 14.58 12.99 -20.52
C GLU A 71 15.76 13.21 -19.56
N LEU A 72 16.03 14.46 -19.18
CA LEU A 72 17.10 14.78 -18.26
C LEU A 72 16.84 14.19 -16.87
N PHE A 73 15.61 14.27 -16.35
CA PHE A 73 15.23 13.71 -15.06
C PHE A 73 15.38 12.19 -15.07
N TYR A 74 14.86 11.52 -16.09
CA TYR A 74 14.98 10.08 -16.25
C TYR A 74 16.44 9.61 -16.30
N HIS A 75 17.29 10.27 -17.07
CA HIS A 75 18.69 9.86 -17.23
C HIS A 75 19.58 10.23 -16.04
N SER A 76 19.24 11.28 -15.31
CA SER A 76 20.09 11.80 -14.22
C SER A 76 19.72 11.29 -12.84
N LEU A 77 18.50 10.77 -12.67
CA LEU A 77 18.00 10.22 -11.40
C LEU A 77 17.83 8.71 -11.55
N PRO A 78 18.76 7.90 -11.00
CA PRO A 78 18.60 6.46 -10.90
C PRO A 78 17.28 6.13 -10.20
N ASP A 79 16.59 5.11 -10.70
CA ASP A 79 15.34 4.61 -10.13
C ASP A 79 14.14 5.57 -10.25
N TYR A 80 14.26 6.67 -11.00
CA TYR A 80 13.11 7.52 -11.34
C TYR A 80 12.49 7.07 -12.67
N PRO A 81 11.26 6.50 -12.68
CA PRO A 81 10.70 5.93 -13.89
C PRO A 81 10.49 6.97 -15.00
N ARG A 82 10.80 6.61 -16.24
CA ARG A 82 10.62 7.50 -17.40
C ARG A 82 9.18 8.01 -17.52
N HIS A 83 8.20 7.14 -17.25
CA HIS A 83 6.78 7.50 -17.28
C HIS A 83 6.35 8.47 -16.15
N TRP A 84 7.12 8.60 -15.06
CA TRP A 84 6.89 9.65 -14.05
C TRP A 84 7.48 10.98 -14.51
N SER A 85 8.65 10.94 -15.15
CA SER A 85 9.31 12.13 -15.71
C SER A 85 8.43 12.84 -16.74
N TYR A 86 7.81 12.08 -17.65
CA TYR A 86 6.89 12.63 -18.65
C TYR A 86 5.59 13.16 -18.04
N PHE A 87 5.11 12.52 -16.97
CA PHE A 87 3.93 13.01 -16.27
C PHE A 87 4.21 14.34 -15.57
N LEU A 88 5.35 14.46 -14.87
CA LEU A 88 5.79 15.73 -14.29
C LEU A 88 5.96 16.83 -15.35
N ALA A 89 6.50 16.48 -16.51
CA ALA A 89 6.61 17.41 -17.64
C ALA A 89 5.23 17.89 -18.13
N LEU A 90 4.25 17.00 -18.27
CA LEU A 90 2.87 17.37 -18.62
C LEU A 90 2.23 18.28 -17.56
N THR A 91 2.40 17.98 -16.28
CA THR A 91 1.85 18.79 -15.18
C THR A 91 2.46 20.19 -15.18
N THR A 92 3.79 20.30 -15.32
CA THR A 92 4.46 21.60 -15.38
C THR A 92 4.12 22.35 -16.68
N GLN A 93 3.86 21.65 -17.78
CA GLN A 93 3.42 22.24 -19.06
C GLN A 93 2.04 22.89 -18.91
N LEU A 94 1.13 22.19 -18.24
CA LEU A 94 -0.18 22.72 -17.89
C LEU A 94 -0.07 23.96 -16.99
N PHE A 95 0.79 23.94 -15.96
CA PHE A 95 0.99 25.11 -15.10
C PHE A 95 1.51 26.31 -15.89
N LEU A 96 2.52 26.13 -16.75
CA LEU A 96 3.02 27.21 -17.60
C LEU A 96 1.91 27.75 -18.52
N PHE A 97 1.07 26.87 -19.07
CA PHE A 97 -0.06 27.28 -19.90
C PHE A 97 -1.09 28.12 -19.13
N ILE A 98 -1.45 27.70 -17.91
CA ILE A 98 -2.35 28.47 -17.03
C ILE A 98 -1.76 29.86 -16.76
N TYR A 99 -0.46 29.94 -16.46
CA TYR A 99 0.21 31.23 -16.28
C TYR A 99 0.25 32.07 -17.56
N ALA A 100 0.38 31.45 -18.73
CA ALA A 100 0.31 32.16 -20.01
C ALA A 100 -1.10 32.76 -20.26
N LEU A 101 -2.16 32.09 -19.81
CA LEU A 101 -3.51 32.65 -19.83
C LEU A 101 -3.65 33.82 -18.85
N ILE A 102 -3.14 33.68 -17.62
CA ILE A 102 -3.15 34.77 -16.62
C ILE A 102 -2.37 35.98 -17.14
N LEU A 103 -1.23 35.75 -17.81
CA LEU A 103 -0.39 36.78 -18.42
C LEU A 103 -1.16 37.62 -19.45
N SER A 104 -2.14 37.04 -20.15
CA SER A 104 -2.96 37.79 -21.11
C SER A 104 -3.86 38.86 -20.47
N GLY A 105 -4.11 38.76 -19.15
CA GLY A 105 -4.84 39.76 -18.37
C GLY A 105 -3.95 40.79 -17.67
N ALA A 106 -2.64 40.79 -17.92
CA ALA A 106 -1.74 41.75 -17.30
C ALA A 106 -2.04 43.19 -17.79
N ASP A 107 -2.26 44.09 -16.84
CA ASP A 107 -2.55 45.52 -17.06
C ASP A 107 -1.29 46.38 -17.20
N THR A 108 -0.16 45.94 -16.68
CA THR A 108 1.14 46.63 -16.76
C THR A 108 2.28 45.68 -17.11
N GLY A 109 3.37 46.24 -17.67
CA GLY A 109 4.59 45.47 -17.94
C GLY A 109 5.25 44.92 -16.67
N MET A 110 5.11 45.61 -15.53
CA MET A 110 5.57 45.13 -14.22
C MET A 110 4.78 43.89 -13.80
N ASN A 111 3.45 43.94 -13.91
CA ASN A 111 2.59 42.81 -13.56
C ASN A 111 2.82 41.63 -14.50
N ALA A 112 3.00 41.88 -15.80
CA ALA A 112 3.40 40.86 -16.77
C ALA A 112 4.74 40.18 -16.37
N TRP A 113 5.71 40.98 -15.94
CA TRP A 113 7.02 40.49 -15.50
C TRP A 113 6.92 39.64 -14.22
N GLN A 114 6.13 40.08 -13.25
CA GLN A 114 5.84 39.34 -12.02
C GLN A 114 5.14 38.00 -12.31
N ILE A 115 4.16 37.96 -13.23
CA ILE A 115 3.46 36.74 -13.65
C ILE A 115 4.45 35.74 -14.26
N ILE A 116 5.36 36.19 -15.13
CA ILE A 116 6.38 35.33 -15.76
C ILE A 116 7.28 34.70 -14.67
N TRP A 117 7.79 35.50 -13.73
CA TRP A 117 8.64 34.97 -12.67
C TRP A 117 7.90 34.04 -11.72
N LEU A 118 6.66 34.35 -11.38
CA LEU A 118 5.83 33.45 -10.59
C LEU A 118 5.65 32.10 -11.30
N ALA A 119 5.41 32.09 -12.62
CA ALA A 119 5.31 30.86 -13.41
C ALA A 119 6.60 30.01 -13.34
N LEU A 120 7.76 30.65 -13.50
CA LEU A 120 9.07 29.98 -13.42
C LEU A 120 9.34 29.43 -12.01
N ILE A 121 8.97 30.18 -10.98
CA ILE A 121 9.06 29.72 -9.58
C ILE A 121 8.14 28.53 -9.37
N THR A 122 6.89 28.57 -9.82
CA THR A 122 5.94 27.45 -9.68
C THR A 122 6.45 26.18 -10.36
N VAL A 123 6.98 26.27 -11.57
CA VAL A 123 7.62 25.13 -12.26
C VAL A 123 8.78 24.58 -11.43
N SER A 124 9.65 25.45 -10.93
CA SER A 124 10.80 25.07 -10.09
C SER A 124 10.37 24.37 -8.79
N LEU A 125 9.39 24.93 -8.08
CA LEU A 125 8.88 24.38 -6.83
C LEU A 125 8.18 23.04 -7.05
N THR A 126 7.43 22.90 -8.15
CA THR A 126 6.78 21.63 -8.51
C THR A 126 7.83 20.56 -8.76
N ASN A 127 8.86 20.87 -9.56
CA ASN A 127 9.95 19.93 -9.83
C ASN A 127 10.68 19.52 -8.55
N VAL A 128 11.09 20.48 -7.71
CA VAL A 128 11.78 20.19 -6.44
C VAL A 128 10.91 19.34 -5.52
N SER A 129 9.63 19.67 -5.38
CA SER A 129 8.72 18.94 -4.49
C SER A 129 8.47 17.52 -4.96
N VAL A 130 8.06 17.33 -6.23
CA VAL A 130 7.75 16.01 -6.79
C VAL A 130 8.99 15.12 -6.81
N LEU A 131 10.13 15.63 -7.28
CA LEU A 131 11.35 14.83 -7.33
C LEU A 131 11.86 14.47 -5.92
N THR A 132 11.73 15.36 -4.93
CA THR A 132 12.12 15.06 -3.53
C THR A 132 11.21 13.99 -2.93
N VAL A 133 9.90 14.05 -3.18
CA VAL A 133 8.94 13.05 -2.68
C VAL A 133 9.15 11.70 -3.37
N SER A 134 9.39 11.68 -4.68
CA SER A 134 9.53 10.43 -5.45
C SER A 134 10.88 9.75 -5.30
N VAL A 135 11.98 10.50 -5.17
CA VAL A 135 13.36 9.95 -5.17
C VAL A 135 14.00 10.00 -3.78
N GLY A 136 13.45 10.80 -2.86
CA GLY A 136 13.92 10.93 -1.49
C GLY A 136 14.88 12.11 -1.26
N SER A 137 15.00 12.51 0.01
CA SER A 137 15.79 13.68 0.45
C SER A 137 17.31 13.52 0.30
N GLN A 138 17.81 12.30 0.08
CA GLN A 138 19.25 12.02 -0.05
C GLN A 138 19.88 12.64 -1.31
N ARG A 139 19.10 12.77 -2.39
CA ARG A 139 19.56 13.31 -3.68
C ARG A 139 19.23 14.79 -3.88
N LEU A 140 18.88 15.49 -2.80
CA LEU A 140 18.32 16.84 -2.87
C LEU A 140 19.24 17.84 -3.61
N GLY A 141 20.57 17.70 -3.50
CA GLY A 141 21.51 18.51 -4.27
C GLY A 141 21.40 18.31 -5.79
N GLN A 142 21.28 17.06 -6.24
CA GLN A 142 21.06 16.73 -7.65
C GLN A 142 19.68 17.22 -8.11
N ILE A 143 18.65 17.02 -7.28
CA ILE A 143 17.27 17.46 -7.55
C ILE A 143 17.20 18.97 -7.78
N ILE A 144 17.83 19.79 -6.91
CA ILE A 144 17.84 21.25 -7.09
C ILE A 144 18.44 21.63 -8.45
N LEU A 145 19.60 21.06 -8.80
CA LEU A 145 20.27 21.37 -10.07
C LEU A 145 19.42 20.98 -11.28
N LEU A 146 18.82 19.80 -11.25
CA LEU A 146 17.97 19.31 -12.33
C LEU A 146 16.68 20.13 -12.45
N SER A 147 16.04 20.46 -11.34
CA SER A 147 14.81 21.26 -11.30
C SER A 147 14.97 22.65 -11.92
N LEU A 148 16.20 23.19 -11.96
CA LEU A 148 16.51 24.47 -12.60
C LEU A 148 16.68 24.37 -14.13
N SER A 149 16.84 23.18 -14.70
CA SER A 149 17.04 23.02 -16.16
C SER A 149 15.89 23.63 -16.97
N GLN A 150 14.66 23.31 -16.59
CA GLN A 150 13.44 23.76 -17.25
C GLN A 150 13.22 25.28 -17.17
N PRO A 151 13.27 25.94 -15.99
CA PRO A 151 13.16 27.40 -15.92
C PRO A 151 14.34 28.10 -16.62
N LEU A 152 15.56 27.55 -16.61
CA LEU A 152 16.69 28.13 -17.35
C LEU A 152 16.48 28.08 -18.86
N LEU A 153 15.94 26.97 -19.40
CA LEU A 153 15.58 26.87 -20.81
C LEU A 153 14.49 27.91 -21.16
N LEU A 154 13.47 28.06 -20.33
CA LEU A 154 12.40 29.05 -20.54
C LEU A 154 12.92 30.49 -20.46
N ILE A 155 13.82 30.81 -19.53
CA ILE A 155 14.50 32.11 -19.46
C ILE A 155 15.32 32.34 -20.73
N GLY A 156 16.06 31.34 -21.21
CA GLY A 156 16.85 31.43 -22.44
C GLY A 156 15.97 31.71 -23.66
N VAL A 157 14.84 31.00 -23.78
CA VAL A 157 13.83 31.24 -24.83
C VAL A 157 13.25 32.65 -24.73
N PHE A 158 12.88 33.09 -23.52
CA PHE A 158 12.40 34.45 -23.30
C PHE A 158 13.43 35.49 -23.72
N GLN A 159 14.70 35.34 -23.34
CA GLN A 159 15.75 36.29 -23.69
C GLN A 159 15.99 36.37 -25.20
N PHE A 160 16.01 35.22 -25.87
CA PHE A 160 16.27 35.14 -27.30
C PHE A 160 15.16 35.79 -28.14
N PHE A 161 13.89 35.58 -27.78
CA PHE A 161 12.75 36.09 -28.58
C PHE A 161 12.22 37.45 -28.12
N ILE A 162 12.29 37.75 -26.82
CA ILE A 162 11.56 38.86 -26.20
C ILE A 162 12.51 39.80 -25.42
N GLY A 163 13.31 39.24 -24.52
CA GLY A 163 14.09 40.01 -23.52
C GLY A 163 15.05 41.03 -24.15
N GLN A 164 15.76 40.65 -25.21
CA GLN A 164 16.68 41.56 -25.92
C GLN A 164 15.97 42.76 -26.58
N ASN A 165 14.71 42.60 -26.98
CA ASN A 165 13.94 43.63 -27.69
C ASN A 165 13.19 44.58 -26.74
N ILE A 166 12.86 44.12 -25.53
CA ILE A 166 12.11 44.91 -24.52
C ILE A 166 13.05 45.70 -23.59
N GLY A 167 14.37 45.49 -23.68
CA GLY A 167 15.35 46.24 -22.89
C GLY A 167 15.32 45.88 -21.39
N VAL A 168 14.93 44.64 -21.06
CA VAL A 168 14.98 44.14 -19.68
C VAL A 168 16.44 44.16 -19.21
N SER A 169 16.72 44.88 -18.13
CA SER A 169 18.09 45.00 -17.63
C SER A 169 18.61 43.67 -17.11
N GLU A 170 19.89 43.38 -17.37
CA GLU A 170 20.58 42.20 -16.83
C GLU A 170 20.50 42.14 -15.29
N ALA A 171 20.53 43.31 -14.65
CA ALA A 171 20.35 43.45 -13.20
C ALA A 171 18.96 42.96 -12.75
N SER A 172 17.88 43.28 -13.48
CA SER A 172 16.53 42.80 -13.15
C SER A 172 16.44 41.27 -13.28
N LEU A 173 17.01 40.70 -14.34
CA LEU A 173 17.08 39.24 -14.52
C LEU A 173 17.83 38.57 -13.37
N LEU A 174 18.99 39.11 -12.99
CA LEU A 174 19.81 38.58 -11.92
C LEU A 174 19.09 38.63 -10.57
N VAL A 175 18.43 39.75 -10.25
CA VAL A 175 17.68 39.91 -8.99
C VAL A 175 16.53 38.91 -8.90
N ASN A 176 15.72 38.80 -9.96
CA ASN A 176 14.58 37.88 -9.96
C ASN A 176 15.01 36.41 -10.00
N PHE A 177 16.12 36.09 -10.67
CA PHE A 177 16.72 34.77 -10.58
C PHE A 177 17.21 34.47 -9.16
N GLY A 178 17.81 35.46 -8.49
CA GLY A 178 18.17 35.38 -7.07
C GLY A 178 16.96 35.12 -6.17
N VAL A 179 15.82 35.76 -6.44
CA VAL A 179 14.53 35.48 -5.77
C VAL A 179 14.11 34.03 -5.99
N LEU A 180 14.12 33.53 -7.23
CA LEU A 180 13.80 32.13 -7.53
C LEU A 180 14.67 31.17 -6.71
N LEU A 181 15.99 31.39 -6.67
CA LEU A 181 16.91 30.58 -5.89
C LEU A 181 16.60 30.65 -4.38
N ALA A 182 16.30 31.84 -3.86
CA ALA A 182 15.93 32.02 -2.45
C ALA A 182 14.64 31.23 -2.11
N VAL A 183 13.62 31.27 -2.96
CA VAL A 183 12.37 30.52 -2.76
C VAL A 183 12.62 29.01 -2.80
N VAL A 184 13.45 28.53 -3.74
CA VAL A 184 13.86 27.11 -3.78
C VAL A 184 14.60 26.70 -2.51
N VAL A 185 15.51 27.53 -1.99
CA VAL A 185 16.22 27.27 -0.73
C VAL A 185 15.24 27.21 0.44
N ILE A 186 14.28 28.13 0.52
CA ILE A 186 13.26 28.13 1.59
C ILE A 186 12.42 26.86 1.53
N LEU A 187 11.95 26.46 0.34
CA LEU A 187 11.21 25.20 0.17
C LEU A 187 12.05 24.01 0.65
N VAL A 188 13.32 23.95 0.27
CA VAL A 188 14.24 22.87 0.69
C VAL A 188 14.42 22.84 2.20
N LEU A 189 14.56 24.00 2.85
CA LEU A 189 14.64 24.08 4.31
C LEU A 189 13.33 23.60 4.96
N PHE A 190 12.19 23.96 4.37
CA PHE A 190 10.88 23.50 4.83
C PHE A 190 10.75 21.97 4.72
N LEU A 191 11.11 21.38 3.58
CA LEU A 191 11.10 19.93 3.39
C LEU A 191 12.07 19.23 4.36
N LYS A 192 13.27 19.77 4.58
CA LYS A 192 14.22 19.22 5.55
C LYS A 192 13.72 19.30 6.99
N LEU A 193 13.10 20.43 7.37
CA LEU A 193 12.49 20.59 8.69
C LEU A 193 11.36 19.57 8.87
N PHE A 194 10.55 19.37 7.83
CA PHE A 194 9.49 18.38 7.84
C PHE A 194 10.00 16.94 8.06
N ASP A 195 10.99 16.51 7.28
CA ASP A 195 11.62 15.20 7.42
C ASP A 195 12.28 15.04 8.80
N TYR A 196 12.90 16.11 9.32
CA TYR A 196 13.49 16.14 10.65
C TYR A 196 12.44 16.00 11.77
N LEU A 197 11.30 16.69 11.66
CA LEU A 197 10.23 16.59 12.66
C LEU A 197 9.61 15.19 12.70
N ILE A 198 9.43 14.55 11.53
CA ILE A 198 8.98 13.15 11.47
C ILE A 198 10.05 12.22 12.04
N GLY A 199 11.29 12.38 11.62
CA GLY A 199 12.42 11.57 12.10
C GLY A 199 12.61 11.64 13.61
N ASN A 200 12.46 12.82 14.21
CA ASN A 200 12.61 12.98 15.66
C ASN A 200 11.42 12.41 16.45
N ASN A 201 10.22 12.35 15.88
CA ASN A 201 9.03 11.86 16.58
C ASN A 201 8.77 10.36 16.36
N ALA A 202 9.10 9.83 15.19
CA ALA A 202 8.75 8.47 14.78
C ALA A 202 9.95 7.64 14.30
N ASN A 203 11.18 8.13 14.47
CA ASN A 203 12.43 7.46 14.05
C ASN A 203 12.43 6.96 12.58
N VAL A 204 11.66 7.64 11.72
CA VAL A 204 11.50 7.30 10.30
C VAL A 204 11.63 8.56 9.43
N SER A 205 12.13 8.40 8.20
CA SER A 205 12.13 9.49 7.22
C SER A 205 10.87 9.41 6.36
N ALA A 206 10.07 10.47 6.36
CA ALA A 206 8.83 10.51 5.59
C ALA A 206 9.08 10.43 4.09
N PHE A 207 10.14 11.07 3.58
CA PHE A 207 10.48 10.96 2.17
C PHE A 207 10.98 9.57 1.81
N ARG A 208 11.75 8.92 2.69
CA ARG A 208 12.13 7.51 2.48
C ARG A 208 10.89 6.62 2.45
N LEU A 209 9.94 6.84 3.36
CA LEU A 209 8.67 6.12 3.35
C LEU A 209 7.92 6.41 2.02
N THR A 210 7.56 7.65 1.72
CA THR A 210 6.78 7.94 0.51
C THR A 210 7.47 7.46 -0.78
N SER A 211 8.79 7.65 -0.92
CA SER A 211 9.53 7.14 -2.09
C SER A 211 9.57 5.61 -2.15
N GLY A 212 9.72 4.91 -1.01
CA GLY A 212 9.69 3.45 -0.94
C GLY A 212 8.34 2.88 -1.35
N LEU A 213 7.23 3.45 -0.86
CA LEU A 213 5.88 3.07 -1.29
C LEU A 213 5.69 3.26 -2.79
N LEU A 214 6.07 4.42 -3.32
CA LEU A 214 5.89 4.73 -4.73
C LEU A 214 6.70 3.77 -5.63
N LYS A 215 7.87 3.32 -5.16
CA LYS A 215 8.74 2.40 -5.90
C LYS A 215 8.47 0.91 -5.62
N GLY A 216 7.62 0.59 -4.64
CA GLY A 216 7.43 -0.79 -4.16
C GLY A 216 8.68 -1.37 -3.47
N GLU A 217 9.60 -0.52 -3.01
CA GLU A 217 10.81 -0.95 -2.28
C GLU A 217 10.43 -1.32 -0.84
N ARG A 218 10.93 -2.46 -0.36
CA ARG A 218 10.75 -2.89 1.04
C ARG A 218 11.77 -2.20 1.93
N SER A 219 11.30 -1.45 2.93
CA SER A 219 12.19 -0.84 3.92
C SER A 219 11.90 -1.37 5.32
N ALA A 220 12.97 -1.73 6.04
CA ALA A 220 12.90 -1.96 7.47
C ALA A 220 12.57 -0.65 8.21
N LEU A 221 11.69 -0.74 9.19
CA LEU A 221 11.42 0.33 10.14
C LEU A 221 12.41 0.18 11.29
N ASP A 222 13.18 1.22 11.59
CA ASP A 222 14.02 1.23 12.80
C ASP A 222 13.17 1.55 14.04
N LEU A 223 12.12 0.74 14.19
CA LEU A 223 11.08 0.82 15.20
C LEU A 223 10.81 -0.58 15.73
N GLY A 224 10.03 -0.63 16.80
CA GLY A 224 9.48 -1.85 17.32
C GLY A 224 10.30 -2.45 18.44
N TYR A 225 9.62 -3.35 19.12
CA TYR A 225 10.09 -4.00 20.33
C TYR A 225 10.53 -5.40 19.99
N PRO A 226 11.66 -5.85 20.57
CA PRO A 226 12.11 -7.21 20.43
C PRO A 226 11.09 -8.20 20.98
N ALA A 227 10.67 -9.16 20.17
CA ALA A 227 9.74 -10.23 20.53
C ALA A 227 10.23 -11.58 19.99
N ARG A 228 9.60 -12.65 20.50
CA ARG A 228 9.73 -14.03 19.99
C ARG A 228 8.31 -14.59 19.80
N PRO A 229 7.56 -14.09 18.81
CA PRO A 229 6.22 -14.60 18.54
C PRO A 229 6.25 -16.10 18.25
N ASP A 230 5.13 -16.73 18.59
CA ASP A 230 4.82 -18.12 18.33
C ASP A 230 4.48 -18.33 16.85
N VAL A 231 4.90 -19.45 16.26
CA VAL A 231 4.51 -19.91 14.93
C VAL A 231 3.87 -21.29 15.09
N GLN A 232 2.56 -21.32 14.96
CA GLN A 232 1.83 -22.58 14.93
C GLN A 232 1.90 -23.17 13.53
N THR A 233 2.08 -24.48 13.45
CA THR A 233 2.16 -25.21 12.18
C THR A 233 1.18 -26.37 12.20
N LEU A 234 0.20 -26.33 11.30
CA LEU A 234 -0.67 -27.45 11.00
C LEU A 234 -0.10 -28.21 9.81
N THR A 235 0.22 -29.49 9.99
CA THR A 235 0.65 -30.37 8.91
C THR A 235 -0.44 -31.37 8.61
N ILE A 236 -0.71 -31.54 7.31
CA ILE A 236 -1.64 -32.52 6.78
C ILE A 236 -0.88 -33.37 5.75
N ASP A 237 -0.97 -34.69 5.85
CA ASP A 237 -0.26 -35.63 4.97
C ASP A 237 -1.20 -36.75 4.50
N ASN A 238 -1.52 -36.74 3.21
CA ASN A 238 -2.32 -37.78 2.53
C ASN A 238 -1.49 -38.60 1.53
N GLY A 239 -0.16 -38.64 1.73
CA GLY A 239 0.83 -39.09 0.76
C GLY A 239 1.54 -37.92 0.05
N LYS A 240 0.97 -36.72 0.15
CA LYS A 240 1.63 -35.44 -0.06
C LYS A 240 1.46 -34.60 1.20
N LYS A 241 2.46 -33.79 1.52
CA LYS A 241 2.45 -32.93 2.71
C LYS A 241 1.96 -31.51 2.35
N LEU A 242 0.93 -31.05 3.06
CA LEU A 242 0.50 -29.66 3.15
C LEU A 242 0.97 -29.08 4.49
N THR A 243 1.54 -27.87 4.46
CA THR A 243 1.97 -27.12 5.64
C THR A 243 1.21 -25.81 5.73
N LEU A 244 0.41 -25.62 6.78
CA LEU A 244 -0.25 -24.35 7.07
C LEU A 244 0.49 -23.65 8.20
N ALA A 245 1.02 -22.46 7.93
CA ALA A 245 1.74 -21.64 8.90
C ALA A 245 0.84 -20.56 9.46
N ALA A 246 0.76 -20.48 10.79
CA ALA A 246 -0.04 -19.52 11.55
C ALA A 246 0.87 -18.74 12.51
N PRO A 247 1.68 -17.80 12.00
CA PRO A 247 2.53 -16.96 12.86
C PRO A 247 1.68 -15.94 13.63
N TRP A 248 1.97 -15.77 14.91
CA TRP A 248 1.34 -14.75 15.77
C TRP A 248 1.94 -13.37 15.53
N ILE A 249 1.87 -12.94 14.27
CA ILE A 249 2.44 -11.73 13.69
C ILE A 249 1.42 -11.21 12.68
N HIS A 250 1.12 -9.93 12.76
CA HIS A 250 0.26 -9.28 11.78
C HIS A 250 1.05 -9.02 10.48
N PRO A 251 0.47 -9.21 9.28
CA PRO A 251 1.16 -9.06 8.00
C PRO A 251 1.68 -7.65 7.65
N GLY A 252 1.90 -6.75 8.60
CA GLY A 252 2.51 -5.44 8.43
C GLY A 252 1.52 -4.38 7.94
N PRO A 253 1.81 -3.08 8.14
CA PRO A 253 0.82 -2.04 7.90
C PRO A 253 0.63 -1.72 6.42
N LEU A 254 1.68 -1.96 5.60
CA LEU A 254 1.75 -1.58 4.19
C LEU A 254 2.78 -2.43 3.43
N GLY A 255 2.47 -2.90 2.21
CA GLY A 255 3.32 -3.77 1.38
C GLY A 255 4.74 -3.29 1.07
N GLY A 256 5.03 -1.99 1.25
CA GLY A 256 6.38 -1.41 1.11
C GLY A 256 7.19 -1.34 2.42
N PHE A 257 6.60 -1.66 3.58
CA PHE A 257 7.27 -1.55 4.88
C PHE A 257 7.05 -2.75 5.76
N GLY A 258 8.10 -3.08 6.53
CA GLY A 258 8.00 -4.11 7.55
C GLY A 258 7.44 -5.41 7.00
N GLY A 259 6.41 -5.92 7.66
CA GLY A 259 5.78 -7.19 7.37
C GLY A 259 4.87 -7.24 6.16
N GLY A 260 4.62 -6.14 5.43
CA GLY A 260 3.51 -6.00 4.47
C GLY A 260 3.26 -7.17 3.50
N LYS A 261 4.31 -7.95 3.19
CA LYS A 261 4.31 -9.11 2.28
C LYS A 261 4.54 -10.45 2.99
N LEU A 262 4.27 -10.53 4.29
CA LEU A 262 4.58 -11.67 5.15
C LEU A 262 3.86 -12.92 4.64
N SER A 263 2.53 -12.84 4.43
CA SER A 263 1.74 -13.99 3.98
C SER A 263 2.22 -14.49 2.61
N SER A 264 2.33 -13.59 1.62
CA SER A 264 2.76 -13.94 0.26
C SER A 264 4.17 -14.55 0.24
N GLU A 265 5.12 -14.01 1.02
CA GLU A 265 6.47 -14.58 1.10
C GLU A 265 6.48 -15.92 1.83
N VAL A 266 5.70 -16.09 2.90
CA VAL A 266 5.57 -17.41 3.55
C VAL A 266 4.98 -18.44 2.60
N ILE A 267 3.94 -18.09 1.84
CA ILE A 267 3.32 -18.95 0.84
C ILE A 267 4.35 -19.31 -0.24
N GLU A 268 5.05 -18.33 -0.82
CA GLU A 268 6.08 -18.57 -1.84
C GLU A 268 7.15 -19.55 -1.33
N ARG A 269 7.73 -19.30 -0.15
CA ARG A 269 8.78 -20.13 0.45
C ARG A 269 8.32 -21.56 0.77
N LEU A 270 7.07 -21.73 1.21
CA LEU A 270 6.51 -23.06 1.47
C LEU A 270 6.29 -23.87 0.18
N ASN A 271 6.01 -23.19 -0.94
CA ASN A 271 5.73 -23.82 -2.22
C ASN A 271 6.97 -23.96 -3.13
N ASP A 272 8.14 -23.42 -2.77
CA ASP A 272 9.41 -23.64 -3.48
C ASP A 272 9.79 -25.13 -3.60
N THR A 273 9.50 -25.93 -2.57
CA THR A 273 9.85 -27.36 -2.51
C THR A 273 8.75 -28.24 -1.92
N GLY A 274 7.59 -27.66 -1.60
CA GLY A 274 6.52 -28.31 -0.88
C GLY A 274 5.15 -27.81 -1.30
N THR A 275 4.19 -27.93 -0.41
CA THR A 275 2.86 -27.33 -0.57
C THR A 275 2.49 -26.70 0.75
N GLY A 276 2.12 -25.42 0.73
CA GLY A 276 1.78 -24.73 1.96
C GLY A 276 1.02 -23.44 1.77
N PHE A 277 0.46 -22.97 2.87
CA PHE A 277 -0.35 -21.76 2.88
C PHE A 277 -0.22 -21.02 4.23
N PHE A 278 -0.73 -19.79 4.27
CA PHE A 278 -0.72 -18.93 5.45
C PHE A 278 -2.10 -18.90 6.11
N LEU A 279 -2.15 -18.92 7.43
CA LEU A 279 -3.36 -18.72 8.21
C LEU A 279 -3.21 -17.46 9.05
N HIS A 280 -4.17 -16.53 8.91
CA HIS A 280 -4.24 -15.36 9.78
C HIS A 280 -4.75 -15.78 11.17
N VAL A 281 -4.17 -15.19 12.22
CA VAL A 281 -4.53 -15.46 13.61
C VAL A 281 -4.94 -14.15 14.27
N PRO A 282 -5.69 -14.17 15.39
CA PRO A 282 -6.04 -12.97 16.13
C PRO A 282 -4.81 -12.14 16.49
N CYS A 283 -4.62 -11.04 15.75
CA CYS A 283 -3.59 -10.06 15.97
C CYS A 283 -4.08 -8.67 15.57
N THR A 284 -3.26 -7.67 15.83
CA THR A 284 -3.53 -6.30 15.42
C THR A 284 -2.28 -5.70 14.82
N HIS A 285 -2.36 -4.50 14.26
CA HIS A 285 -1.17 -3.77 13.81
C HIS A 285 -0.07 -3.54 14.88
N LYS A 286 -0.34 -3.79 16.17
CA LYS A 286 0.71 -3.85 17.21
C LYS A 286 1.63 -5.06 17.05
N GLU A 287 1.16 -6.12 16.41
CA GLU A 287 1.90 -7.32 16.06
C GLU A 287 2.52 -7.24 14.66
N ASP A 288 2.49 -6.08 14.01
CA ASP A 288 3.16 -5.87 12.72
C ASP A 288 4.66 -6.10 12.80
N LEU A 289 5.18 -6.87 11.85
CA LEU A 289 6.62 -7.04 11.68
C LEU A 289 7.27 -5.71 11.25
N ALA A 290 8.34 -5.31 11.91
CA ALA A 290 9.04 -4.04 11.62
C ALA A 290 10.09 -4.18 10.50
N ASP A 291 10.71 -5.35 10.36
CA ASP A 291 11.78 -5.62 9.39
C ASP A 291 11.35 -6.73 8.41
N PRO A 292 11.28 -6.45 7.10
CA PRO A 292 10.97 -7.48 6.10
C PRO A 292 11.94 -8.68 6.14
N ALA A 293 13.20 -8.49 6.55
CA ALA A 293 14.18 -9.58 6.61
C ALA A 293 13.87 -10.59 7.73
N ASP A 294 13.07 -10.21 8.73
CA ASP A 294 12.68 -11.09 9.84
C ASP A 294 11.69 -12.18 9.41
N VAL A 295 11.13 -12.13 8.19
CA VAL A 295 10.32 -13.23 7.62
C VAL A 295 11.09 -14.54 7.60
N ALA A 296 12.41 -14.51 7.35
CA ALA A 296 13.25 -15.72 7.40
C ALA A 296 13.18 -16.43 8.77
N LYS A 297 13.10 -15.67 9.87
CA LYS A 297 12.98 -16.22 11.23
C LYS A 297 11.60 -16.84 11.47
N VAL A 298 10.57 -16.36 10.77
CA VAL A 298 9.24 -16.98 10.78
C VAL A 298 9.29 -18.32 10.06
N ILE A 299 9.92 -18.38 8.88
CA ILE A 299 10.12 -19.63 8.13
C ILE A 299 10.90 -20.66 8.95
N ASP A 300 12.00 -20.24 9.59
CA ASP A 300 12.83 -21.11 10.41
C ASP A 300 12.08 -21.69 11.63
N ALA A 301 11.01 -21.01 12.07
CA ALA A 301 10.15 -21.47 13.16
C ALA A 301 8.95 -22.31 12.69
N ILE A 302 8.80 -22.58 11.39
CA ILE A 302 7.77 -23.52 10.91
C ILE A 302 8.15 -24.93 11.35
N GLY A 303 7.33 -25.51 12.23
CA GLY A 303 7.59 -26.78 12.88
C GLY A 303 7.24 -28.00 12.04
N ASN A 304 7.58 -29.18 12.54
CA ASN A 304 7.14 -30.46 11.98
C ASN A 304 6.46 -31.28 13.07
N PRO A 305 5.11 -31.21 13.18
CA PRO A 305 4.37 -31.85 14.26
C PRO A 305 4.34 -33.37 14.13
N GLU A 306 4.15 -34.06 15.25
CA GLU A 306 3.66 -35.43 15.22
C GLU A 306 2.22 -35.44 14.69
N THR A 307 1.89 -36.44 13.88
CA THR A 307 0.60 -36.51 13.18
C THR A 307 -0.18 -37.76 13.58
N VAL A 308 -1.50 -37.63 13.66
CA VAL A 308 -2.45 -38.71 13.94
C VAL A 308 -3.39 -38.93 12.76
N SER A 309 -3.95 -40.13 12.61
CA SER A 309 -4.87 -40.48 11.52
C SER A 309 -6.35 -40.33 11.89
N THR A 310 -6.65 -39.62 12.97
CA THR A 310 -8.01 -39.45 13.48
C THR A 310 -8.28 -38.01 13.88
N ALA A 311 -9.49 -37.53 13.63
CA ALA A 311 -9.97 -36.20 13.99
C ALA A 311 -11.46 -36.27 14.36
N SER A 312 -11.97 -35.30 15.12
CA SER A 312 -13.42 -35.17 15.30
C SER A 312 -14.07 -34.61 14.03
N ARG A 313 -15.40 -34.74 13.97
CA ARG A 313 -16.22 -33.95 13.04
C ARG A 313 -15.97 -32.46 13.26
N LEU A 314 -16.24 -31.65 12.24
CA LEU A 314 -16.28 -30.20 12.39
C LEU A 314 -17.57 -29.83 13.12
N HIS A 315 -17.43 -29.10 14.23
CA HIS A 315 -18.52 -28.51 14.96
C HIS A 315 -18.62 -27.02 14.61
N SER A 316 -19.85 -26.51 14.55
CA SER A 316 -20.12 -25.09 14.36
C SER A 316 -21.02 -24.57 15.48
N LEU A 317 -20.81 -23.30 15.86
CA LEU A 317 -21.63 -22.60 16.85
C LEU A 317 -21.74 -21.12 16.49
N GLU A 318 -22.98 -20.64 16.40
CA GLU A 318 -23.31 -19.27 16.06
C GLU A 318 -23.87 -18.53 17.29
N HIS A 319 -23.34 -17.33 17.53
CA HIS A 319 -23.72 -16.43 18.61
C HIS A 319 -23.94 -15.02 18.05
N ASP A 320 -25.18 -14.64 17.75
CA ASP A 320 -25.56 -13.32 17.22
C ASP A 320 -24.69 -12.86 16.03
N ASP A 321 -23.60 -12.14 16.29
CA ASP A 321 -22.66 -11.55 15.33
C ASP A 321 -21.35 -12.35 15.18
N LEU A 322 -21.24 -13.55 15.77
CA LEU A 322 -20.03 -14.36 15.85
C LEU A 322 -20.30 -15.80 15.46
N HIS A 323 -19.42 -16.38 14.64
CA HIS A 323 -19.50 -17.78 14.23
C HIS A 323 -18.17 -18.48 14.48
N PHE A 324 -18.22 -19.63 15.16
CA PHE A 324 -17.10 -20.54 15.32
C PHE A 324 -17.27 -21.82 14.51
N TYR A 325 -16.17 -22.31 13.97
CA TYR A 325 -16.02 -23.66 13.46
C TYR A 325 -14.80 -24.31 14.11
N GLY A 326 -14.85 -25.59 14.43
CA GLY A 326 -13.69 -26.22 15.02
C GLY A 326 -13.79 -27.70 15.22
N ARG A 327 -12.65 -28.31 15.53
CA ARG A 327 -12.52 -29.74 15.76
C ARG A 327 -11.36 -30.08 16.66
N THR A 328 -11.36 -31.32 17.11
CA THR A 328 -10.33 -31.89 17.98
C THR A 328 -9.46 -32.90 17.23
N VAL A 329 -8.15 -32.77 17.37
CA VAL A 329 -7.11 -33.63 16.81
C VAL A 329 -6.10 -33.93 17.90
N ASP A 330 -6.03 -35.18 18.36
CA ASP A 330 -5.10 -35.61 19.43
C ASP A 330 -5.18 -34.74 20.70
N GLY A 331 -6.40 -34.42 21.14
CA GLY A 331 -6.67 -33.54 22.28
C GLY A 331 -6.41 -32.05 22.03
N LYS A 332 -5.85 -31.67 20.88
CA LYS A 332 -5.65 -30.28 20.45
C LYS A 332 -6.87 -29.78 19.68
N LYS A 333 -7.15 -28.49 19.78
CA LYS A 333 -8.32 -27.86 19.16
C LYS A 333 -7.89 -26.95 18.01
N ILE A 334 -8.52 -27.09 16.85
CA ILE A 334 -8.34 -26.21 15.69
C ILE A 334 -9.65 -25.46 15.51
N VAL A 335 -9.61 -24.14 15.64
CA VAL A 335 -10.78 -23.27 15.65
C VAL A 335 -10.61 -22.16 14.61
N PHE A 336 -11.64 -21.96 13.80
CA PHE A 336 -11.82 -20.84 12.88
C PHE A 336 -12.97 -19.98 13.40
N PHE A 337 -12.87 -18.67 13.29
CA PHE A 337 -13.98 -17.79 13.65
C PHE A 337 -14.06 -16.56 12.77
N GLU A 338 -15.27 -16.01 12.68
CA GLU A 338 -15.56 -14.72 12.05
C GLU A 338 -16.53 -13.95 12.95
N ALA A 339 -16.34 -12.62 13.07
CA ALA A 339 -17.33 -11.75 13.71
C ALA A 339 -17.67 -10.54 12.82
N GLU A 340 -18.93 -10.13 12.82
CA GLU A 340 -19.40 -9.03 12.00
C GLU A 340 -18.90 -7.67 12.52
N GLY A 341 -18.33 -6.85 11.62
CA GLY A 341 -17.99 -5.46 11.92
C GLY A 341 -16.76 -5.28 12.83
N ILE A 342 -15.90 -6.28 12.93
CA ILE A 342 -14.62 -6.23 13.63
C ILE A 342 -13.51 -6.49 12.61
N ASP A 343 -12.44 -5.69 12.70
CA ASP A 343 -11.27 -5.82 11.82
C ASP A 343 -10.25 -6.76 12.47
N ASP A 344 -9.69 -6.30 13.59
CA ASP A 344 -8.58 -6.94 14.29
C ASP A 344 -8.90 -7.27 15.74
N TYR A 345 -8.17 -8.26 16.28
CA TYR A 345 -8.32 -8.72 17.66
C TYR A 345 -6.98 -8.76 18.38
N HIS A 346 -6.87 -8.04 19.49
CA HIS A 346 -5.68 -8.14 20.33
C HIS A 346 -5.47 -9.62 20.77
N PRO A 347 -4.27 -10.22 20.60
CA PRO A 347 -4.05 -11.66 20.86
C PRO A 347 -4.53 -12.13 22.25
N GLY A 348 -4.41 -11.23 23.23
CA GLY A 348 -4.86 -11.46 24.61
C GLY A 348 -6.38 -11.61 24.80
N VAL A 349 -7.23 -11.26 23.82
CA VAL A 349 -8.69 -11.43 23.89
C VAL A 349 -9.03 -12.90 24.10
N PHE A 350 -8.45 -13.78 23.27
CA PHE A 350 -8.70 -15.22 23.31
C PHE A 350 -7.62 -15.99 24.05
N MET A 351 -6.34 -15.70 23.77
CA MET A 351 -5.25 -16.63 24.14
C MET A 351 -4.55 -16.32 25.46
N ARG A 352 -5.09 -15.43 26.30
CA ARG A 352 -4.42 -15.04 27.56
C ARG A 352 -4.18 -16.23 28.50
N ASN A 353 -5.14 -17.14 28.59
CA ASN A 353 -5.13 -18.28 29.50
C ASN A 353 -5.15 -19.63 28.76
N ILE A 354 -4.84 -19.63 27.47
CA ILE A 354 -4.91 -20.81 26.60
C ILE A 354 -3.53 -21.03 25.99
N SER A 355 -3.05 -22.26 26.04
CA SER A 355 -1.78 -22.62 25.44
C SER A 355 -1.91 -22.68 23.92
N LYS A 356 -0.97 -22.05 23.22
CA LYS A 356 -0.83 -22.20 21.77
C LYS A 356 -0.30 -23.57 21.36
N ASP A 357 0.16 -24.38 22.31
CA ASP A 357 0.51 -25.78 22.03
C ASP A 357 -0.75 -26.67 21.89
N ASP A 358 -1.87 -26.21 22.48
CA ASP A 358 -3.13 -26.96 22.62
C ASP A 358 -4.23 -26.44 21.68
N VAL A 359 -4.23 -25.13 21.35
CA VAL A 359 -5.29 -24.52 20.52
C VAL A 359 -4.69 -23.67 19.41
N LEU A 360 -5.03 -24.00 18.16
CA LEU A 360 -4.86 -23.13 16.99
C LEU A 360 -6.16 -22.35 16.79
N LEU A 361 -6.06 -21.02 16.85
CA LEU A 361 -7.17 -20.11 16.60
C LEU A 361 -6.87 -19.29 15.34
N VAL A 362 -7.70 -19.46 14.33
CA VAL A 362 -7.61 -18.81 13.03
C VAL A 362 -8.71 -17.77 12.94
N ASP A 363 -8.33 -16.54 12.68
CA ASP A 363 -9.28 -15.50 12.31
C ASP A 363 -9.52 -15.61 10.80
N MET A 364 -10.78 -15.82 10.41
CA MET A 364 -11.14 -16.01 9.01
C MET A 364 -11.01 -14.71 8.20
N HIS A 365 -11.04 -13.55 8.86
CA HIS A 365 -10.90 -12.23 8.23
C HIS A 365 -11.77 -12.10 6.97
N ASN A 366 -13.07 -12.38 7.13
CA ASN A 366 -14.04 -12.56 6.05
C ASN A 366 -14.85 -11.30 5.72
N HIS A 367 -14.39 -10.15 6.20
CA HIS A 367 -15.02 -8.88 5.88
C HIS A 367 -14.91 -8.55 4.39
N HIS A 368 -15.71 -7.60 3.91
CA HIS A 368 -15.68 -7.24 2.49
C HIS A 368 -14.40 -6.46 2.22
N ILE A 369 -13.63 -6.76 1.18
CA ILE A 369 -12.31 -6.13 0.90
C ILE A 369 -12.32 -4.59 0.85
N HIS A 370 -13.49 -3.97 0.61
CA HIS A 370 -13.70 -2.51 0.64
C HIS A 370 -14.51 -2.01 1.86
N ALA A 371 -14.71 -2.85 2.87
CA ALA A 371 -15.38 -2.44 4.09
C ALA A 371 -14.48 -1.45 4.85
N GLU A 372 -15.06 -0.33 5.27
CA GLU A 372 -14.41 0.57 6.23
C GLU A 372 -14.62 0.00 7.63
N LEU A 373 -13.76 -0.93 8.02
CA LEU A 373 -13.72 -1.45 9.38
C LEU A 373 -12.66 -0.69 10.18
N ASP A 374 -13.11 -0.06 11.26
CA ASP A 374 -12.28 0.78 12.14
C ASP A 374 -12.19 0.21 13.56
N ARG A 375 -12.72 -1.01 13.76
CA ARG A 375 -12.98 -1.57 15.08
C ARG A 375 -12.00 -2.69 15.38
N GLU A 376 -10.86 -2.31 15.96
CA GLU A 376 -9.94 -3.24 16.65
C GLU A 376 -10.44 -3.51 18.07
N ILE A 377 -10.55 -4.78 18.46
CA ILE A 377 -10.96 -5.18 19.81
C ILE A 377 -9.74 -5.30 20.71
N GLN A 378 -9.62 -4.36 21.66
CA GLN A 378 -8.58 -4.39 22.67
C GLN A 378 -8.94 -5.32 23.83
N TYR A 379 -7.92 -5.97 24.37
CA TYR A 379 -8.04 -6.73 25.60
C TYR A 379 -8.58 -5.86 26.76
N GLY A 380 -9.48 -6.43 27.57
CA GLY A 380 -10.06 -5.76 28.74
C GLY A 380 -11.29 -4.89 28.45
N THR A 381 -11.78 -4.89 27.22
CA THR A 381 -13.07 -4.28 26.85
C THR A 381 -14.25 -5.21 27.15
N GLU A 382 -15.46 -4.66 27.19
CA GLU A 382 -16.70 -5.45 27.35
C GLU A 382 -16.90 -6.41 26.17
N ASP A 383 -16.62 -5.95 24.95
CA ASP A 383 -16.64 -6.78 23.75
C ASP A 383 -15.66 -7.95 23.85
N ALA A 384 -14.41 -7.69 24.26
CA ALA A 384 -13.42 -8.75 24.48
C ALA A 384 -13.91 -9.79 25.49
N ALA A 385 -14.58 -9.36 26.57
CA ALA A 385 -15.14 -10.27 27.57
C ALA A 385 -16.35 -11.07 27.03
N ARG A 386 -17.14 -10.51 26.12
CA ARG A 386 -18.20 -11.24 25.40
C ARG A 386 -17.60 -12.32 24.50
N LEU A 387 -16.70 -11.91 23.59
CA LEU A 387 -16.03 -12.81 22.64
C LEU A 387 -15.31 -13.96 23.35
N LYS A 388 -14.61 -13.67 24.44
CA LYS A 388 -13.92 -14.70 25.24
C LYS A 388 -14.87 -15.73 25.85
N ARG A 389 -16.04 -15.32 26.33
CA ARG A 389 -17.03 -16.26 26.90
C ARG A 389 -17.56 -17.19 25.81
N CYS A 390 -17.97 -16.66 24.67
CA CYS A 390 -18.41 -17.47 23.54
C CYS A 390 -17.33 -18.44 23.05
N PHE A 391 -16.07 -17.98 23.02
CA PHE A 391 -14.95 -18.85 22.68
C PHE A 391 -14.74 -19.97 23.70
N ASP A 392 -14.82 -19.68 25.00
CA ASP A 392 -14.69 -20.69 26.05
C ASP A 392 -15.82 -21.72 25.99
N ASP A 393 -17.07 -21.27 25.81
CA ASP A 393 -18.22 -22.14 25.61
C ASP A 393 -18.02 -23.07 24.39
N PHE A 394 -17.40 -22.56 23.32
CA PHE A 394 -17.08 -23.36 22.14
C PHE A 394 -15.94 -24.35 22.38
N LEU A 395 -14.91 -23.99 23.16
CA LEU A 395 -13.84 -24.94 23.51
C LEU A 395 -14.37 -26.07 24.41
N GLU A 396 -15.32 -25.79 25.30
CA GLU A 396 -16.00 -26.81 26.10
C GLU A 396 -16.71 -27.85 25.23
N LEU A 397 -17.37 -27.41 24.15
CA LEU A 397 -18.00 -28.30 23.17
C LEU A 397 -16.99 -29.26 22.50
N LEU A 398 -15.74 -28.80 22.30
CA LEU A 398 -14.70 -29.58 21.63
C LEU A 398 -13.95 -30.55 22.55
N GLU A 399 -14.01 -30.40 23.88
CA GLU A 399 -13.21 -31.22 24.81
C GLU A 399 -13.51 -32.73 24.71
N ASP A 400 -14.80 -33.07 24.59
CA ASP A 400 -15.28 -34.46 24.59
C ASP A 400 -15.66 -34.97 23.20
N ALA A 401 -15.20 -34.30 22.14
CA ALA A 401 -15.54 -34.64 20.77
C ALA A 401 -14.94 -36.00 20.38
N GLU A 402 -15.79 -36.94 19.94
CA GLU A 402 -15.36 -38.24 19.43
C GLU A 402 -14.53 -38.08 18.16
N THR A 403 -13.46 -38.87 18.04
CA THR A 403 -12.57 -38.85 16.88
C THR A 403 -12.76 -40.08 15.99
N TYR A 404 -12.72 -39.87 14.68
CA TYR A 404 -12.93 -40.87 13.63
C TYR A 404 -11.77 -40.86 12.63
N PRO A 405 -11.64 -41.86 11.74
CA PRO A 405 -10.66 -41.85 10.66
C PRO A 405 -10.71 -40.55 9.85
N TYR A 406 -9.54 -39.97 9.58
CA TYR A 406 -9.40 -38.69 8.89
C TYR A 406 -8.95 -38.88 7.46
N SER A 407 -9.71 -38.31 6.51
CA SER A 407 -9.36 -38.27 5.10
C SER A 407 -9.40 -36.85 4.58
N VAL A 408 -8.49 -36.51 3.66
CA VAL A 408 -8.38 -35.15 3.14
C VAL A 408 -7.78 -35.12 1.73
N GLY A 409 -8.19 -34.12 0.96
CA GLY A 409 -7.58 -33.76 -0.31
C GLY A 409 -7.33 -32.26 -0.36
N PHE A 410 -6.26 -31.84 -1.03
CA PHE A 410 -5.90 -30.43 -1.08
C PHE A 410 -5.24 -30.01 -2.39
N ALA A 411 -5.32 -28.71 -2.67
CA ALA A 411 -4.67 -28.06 -3.79
C ALA A 411 -4.29 -26.62 -3.39
N VAL A 412 -3.13 -26.17 -3.90
CA VAL A 412 -2.67 -24.79 -3.76
C VAL A 412 -2.34 -24.26 -5.15
N HIS A 413 -2.81 -23.05 -5.43
CA HIS A 413 -2.53 -22.27 -6.63
C HIS A 413 -1.72 -21.05 -6.19
N CYS A 414 -0.57 -20.80 -6.83
CA CYS A 414 0.42 -19.80 -6.37
C CYS A 414 0.68 -18.67 -7.39
N ASP A 415 -0.24 -18.42 -8.33
CA ASP A 415 -0.08 -17.30 -9.26
C ASP A 415 -0.42 -15.96 -8.56
N GLU A 416 -0.97 -14.98 -9.28
CA GLU A 416 -1.06 -13.58 -8.85
C GLU A 416 -1.72 -13.38 -7.47
N HIS A 417 -2.72 -14.19 -7.15
CA HIS A 417 -3.35 -14.23 -5.82
C HIS A 417 -3.38 -15.68 -5.34
N PRO A 418 -2.44 -16.08 -4.45
CA PRO A 418 -2.42 -17.43 -3.94
C PRO A 418 -3.76 -17.87 -3.34
N LEU A 419 -4.15 -19.10 -3.65
CA LEU A 419 -5.40 -19.74 -3.24
C LEU A 419 -5.10 -21.15 -2.76
N MET A 420 -5.73 -21.57 -1.67
CA MET A 420 -5.70 -22.95 -1.18
C MET A 420 -7.12 -23.49 -1.03
N ALA A 421 -7.32 -24.76 -1.37
CA ALA A 421 -8.52 -25.51 -1.03
C ALA A 421 -8.15 -26.83 -0.34
N LEU A 422 -8.90 -27.16 0.70
CA LEU A 422 -8.76 -28.34 1.55
C LEU A 422 -10.15 -28.95 1.75
N VAL A 423 -10.33 -30.19 1.30
CA VAL A 423 -11.58 -30.95 1.45
C VAL A 423 -11.35 -32.07 2.44
N GLU A 424 -12.07 -32.05 3.54
CA GLU A 424 -11.93 -33.01 4.64
C GLU A 424 -13.16 -33.91 4.72
N GLU A 425 -12.93 -35.19 5.00
CA GLU A 425 -13.99 -36.17 5.22
C GLU A 425 -13.76 -36.88 6.56
N VAL A 426 -14.71 -36.71 7.49
CA VAL A 426 -14.66 -37.31 8.83
C VAL A 426 -16.06 -37.79 9.19
N ASP A 427 -16.20 -39.10 9.43
CA ASP A 427 -17.46 -39.74 9.82
C ASP A 427 -18.66 -39.36 8.93
N GLY A 428 -18.42 -39.33 7.62
CA GLY A 428 -19.41 -39.01 6.60
C GLY A 428 -19.69 -37.51 6.40
N GLN A 429 -19.16 -36.62 7.24
CA GLN A 429 -19.22 -35.17 7.03
C GLN A 429 -18.13 -34.75 6.04
N ARG A 430 -18.50 -33.97 5.01
CA ARG A 430 -17.60 -33.36 4.03
C ARG A 430 -17.51 -31.86 4.28
N THR A 431 -16.34 -31.39 4.65
CA THR A 431 -16.07 -29.97 4.91
C THR A 431 -15.13 -29.42 3.84
N LEU A 432 -15.43 -28.23 3.32
CA LEU A 432 -14.52 -27.47 2.48
C LEU A 432 -13.96 -26.28 3.26
N LEU A 433 -12.63 -26.17 3.26
CA LEU A 433 -11.91 -24.98 3.70
C LEU A 433 -11.17 -24.42 2.48
N PHE A 434 -11.40 -23.15 2.14
CA PHE A 434 -10.62 -22.48 1.09
C PHE A 434 -10.24 -21.06 1.49
N GLY A 435 -9.01 -20.67 1.16
CA GLY A 435 -8.44 -19.40 1.59
C GLY A 435 -7.68 -18.68 0.48
N VAL A 436 -7.73 -17.35 0.50
CA VAL A 436 -7.11 -16.47 -0.49
C VAL A 436 -6.13 -15.50 0.16
N ASP A 437 -5.02 -15.20 -0.53
CA ASP A 437 -4.05 -14.18 -0.10
C ASP A 437 -4.53 -12.78 -0.47
N THR A 438 -5.49 -12.27 0.30
CA THR A 438 -6.13 -10.95 0.15
C THR A 438 -6.35 -10.29 1.52
N ASN A 439 -6.71 -9.00 1.54
CA ASN A 439 -7.13 -8.27 2.75
C ASN A 439 -8.66 -8.27 2.85
N GLY A 440 -9.24 -9.40 3.24
CA GLY A 440 -10.69 -9.61 3.18
C GLY A 440 -11.15 -10.23 1.86
N ILE A 441 -12.46 -10.25 1.65
CA ILE A 441 -13.15 -11.09 0.66
C ILE A 441 -14.00 -10.24 -0.30
N THR A 442 -14.00 -10.62 -1.58
CA THR A 442 -14.83 -10.00 -2.63
C THR A 442 -16.22 -10.64 -2.70
N ASP A 443 -17.21 -9.92 -3.24
CA ASP A 443 -18.60 -10.40 -3.34
C ASP A 443 -18.75 -11.72 -4.12
N ASP A 444 -17.95 -11.90 -5.18
CA ASP A 444 -17.97 -13.12 -5.98
C ASP A 444 -17.42 -14.34 -5.21
N LEU A 445 -16.42 -14.18 -4.34
CA LEU A 445 -15.97 -15.25 -3.43
C LEU A 445 -17.05 -15.63 -2.42
N ARG A 446 -17.83 -14.66 -1.92
CA ARG A 446 -18.98 -14.92 -1.04
C ARG A 446 -20.07 -15.69 -1.76
N GLU A 447 -20.42 -15.28 -2.97
CA GLU A 447 -21.37 -16.02 -3.82
C GLU A 447 -20.85 -17.44 -4.10
N GLN A 448 -19.54 -17.61 -4.29
CA GLN A 448 -18.95 -18.95 -4.43
C GLN A 448 -19.07 -19.79 -3.16
N ARG A 449 -18.84 -19.24 -1.97
CA ARG A 449 -19.08 -19.93 -0.69
C ARG A 449 -20.53 -20.43 -0.62
N GLU A 450 -21.51 -19.56 -0.91
CA GLU A 450 -22.94 -19.92 -0.90
C GLU A 450 -23.28 -21.03 -1.90
N ARG A 451 -22.67 -21.01 -3.09
CA ARG A 451 -22.85 -22.08 -4.08
C ARG A 451 -22.29 -23.41 -3.58
N LEU A 452 -21.10 -23.39 -3.00
CA LEU A 452 -20.41 -24.59 -2.51
C LEU A 452 -21.08 -25.21 -1.27
N GLN A 453 -21.84 -24.43 -0.50
CA GLN A 453 -22.66 -24.94 0.62
C GLN A 453 -23.77 -25.92 0.16
N GLN A 454 -24.04 -26.01 -1.14
CA GLN A 454 -24.95 -27.02 -1.70
C GLN A 454 -24.27 -28.39 -1.89
N GLU A 455 -22.94 -28.44 -1.86
CA GLU A 455 -22.13 -29.64 -2.16
C GLU A 455 -21.37 -30.18 -0.94
N PHE A 456 -21.14 -29.33 0.06
CA PHE A 456 -20.42 -29.64 1.30
C PHE A 456 -21.32 -29.34 2.51
N ASP A 457 -21.14 -30.08 3.60
CA ASP A 457 -21.90 -29.87 4.83
C ASP A 457 -21.53 -28.53 5.49
N ASP A 458 -20.25 -28.17 5.42
CA ASP A 458 -19.71 -26.90 5.91
C ASP A 458 -18.70 -26.31 4.92
N VAL A 459 -18.74 -24.99 4.74
CA VAL A 459 -17.81 -24.25 3.88
C VAL A 459 -17.23 -23.06 4.63
N ILE A 460 -15.92 -23.13 4.89
CA ILE A 460 -15.14 -22.10 5.55
C ILE A 460 -14.31 -21.37 4.49
N LEU A 461 -14.61 -20.10 4.29
CA LEU A 461 -13.81 -19.17 3.50
C LEU A 461 -12.94 -18.35 4.45
N PHE A 462 -11.70 -18.03 4.08
CA PHE A 462 -10.89 -17.09 4.84
C PHE A 462 -9.94 -16.28 3.96
N SER A 463 -9.46 -15.14 4.47
CA SER A 463 -8.35 -14.40 3.87
C SER A 463 -7.11 -14.43 4.77
N THR A 464 -5.94 -14.19 4.19
CA THR A 464 -4.68 -14.14 4.95
C THR A 464 -4.40 -12.78 5.59
N ASP A 465 -5.28 -11.79 5.34
CA ASP A 465 -5.08 -10.39 5.72
C ASP A 465 -3.79 -9.79 5.16
N THR A 466 -3.53 -10.01 3.86
CA THR A 466 -2.28 -9.51 3.27
C THR A 466 -2.32 -8.01 3.02
N HIS A 467 -1.26 -7.29 3.36
CA HIS A 467 -1.08 -5.89 2.96
C HIS A 467 -0.11 -5.73 1.79
N ALA A 468 0.15 -6.81 1.03
CA ALA A 468 1.25 -6.91 0.07
C ALA A 468 1.24 -5.83 -1.01
N SER A 469 0.05 -5.37 -1.41
CA SER A 469 -0.11 -4.29 -2.38
C SER A 469 -1.37 -3.48 -2.09
N VAL A 470 -1.19 -2.29 -1.50
CA VAL A 470 -2.28 -1.32 -1.30
C VAL A 470 -2.99 -1.01 -2.61
N HIS A 471 -2.22 -0.90 -3.71
CA HIS A 471 -2.80 -0.58 -5.02
C HIS A 471 -3.70 -1.70 -5.52
N ASP A 472 -3.23 -2.95 -5.47
CA ASP A 472 -3.97 -4.07 -6.06
C ASP A 472 -5.20 -4.38 -5.22
N LEU A 473 -5.06 -4.37 -3.89
CA LEU A 473 -6.17 -4.59 -2.95
C LEU A 473 -7.22 -3.49 -3.05
N ALA A 474 -6.83 -2.21 -3.06
CA ALA A 474 -7.79 -1.10 -3.18
C ALA A 474 -8.52 -1.06 -4.53
N ASN A 475 -7.98 -1.70 -5.57
CA ASN A 475 -8.60 -1.76 -6.90
C ASN A 475 -9.23 -3.12 -7.23
N MET A 476 -9.09 -4.13 -6.37
CA MET A 476 -9.62 -5.47 -6.59
C MET A 476 -11.15 -5.42 -6.52
N LYS A 477 -11.83 -5.76 -7.62
CA LYS A 477 -13.31 -5.76 -7.69
C LYS A 477 -13.93 -7.15 -7.72
N GLY A 478 -13.09 -8.17 -7.88
CA GLY A 478 -13.50 -9.56 -8.00
C GLY A 478 -12.27 -10.46 -8.07
N PHE A 479 -12.52 -11.74 -7.89
CA PHE A 479 -11.56 -12.82 -7.91
C PHE A 479 -11.87 -13.77 -9.07
N ASP A 480 -10.87 -14.50 -9.57
CA ASP A 480 -11.13 -15.50 -10.60
C ASP A 480 -11.81 -16.74 -10.02
N VAL A 481 -13.14 -16.73 -10.06
CA VAL A 481 -14.02 -17.83 -9.64
C VAL A 481 -13.72 -19.15 -10.36
N ALA A 482 -13.24 -19.10 -11.61
CA ALA A 482 -12.90 -20.33 -12.34
C ALA A 482 -11.70 -21.02 -11.68
N THR A 483 -10.68 -20.25 -11.31
CA THR A 483 -9.52 -20.74 -10.55
C THR A 483 -9.93 -21.30 -9.19
N VAL A 484 -10.92 -20.70 -8.51
CA VAL A 484 -11.49 -21.26 -7.26
C VAL A 484 -12.12 -22.62 -7.51
N THR A 485 -12.99 -22.72 -8.51
CA THR A 485 -13.70 -23.96 -8.85
C THR A 485 -12.71 -25.08 -9.21
N ASP A 486 -11.71 -24.77 -10.04
CA ASP A 486 -10.69 -25.74 -10.46
C ASP A 486 -9.82 -26.21 -9.29
N THR A 487 -9.47 -25.30 -8.38
CA THR A 487 -8.67 -25.64 -7.19
C THR A 487 -9.45 -26.51 -6.21
N VAL A 488 -10.73 -26.21 -5.99
CA VAL A 488 -11.63 -27.04 -5.16
C VAL A 488 -11.81 -28.43 -5.78
N GLN A 489 -12.06 -28.51 -7.09
CA GLN A 489 -12.22 -29.79 -7.79
C GLN A 489 -10.95 -30.66 -7.67
N HIS A 490 -9.77 -30.05 -7.83
CA HIS A 490 -8.50 -30.74 -7.60
C HIS A 490 -8.31 -31.23 -6.17
N ALA A 491 -8.83 -30.52 -5.16
CA ALA A 491 -8.81 -30.97 -3.78
C ALA A 491 -9.76 -32.18 -3.60
N VAL A 492 -10.98 -32.12 -4.14
CA VAL A 492 -11.97 -33.22 -4.11
C VAL A 492 -11.40 -34.51 -4.73
N GLU A 493 -10.75 -34.41 -5.89
CA GLU A 493 -10.19 -35.57 -6.60
C GLU A 493 -9.02 -36.25 -5.86
N ARG A 494 -8.46 -35.58 -4.84
CA ARG A 494 -7.29 -36.04 -4.09
C ARG A 494 -7.62 -36.45 -2.66
N VAL A 495 -8.90 -36.58 -2.31
CA VAL A 495 -9.30 -37.04 -0.99
C VAL A 495 -8.84 -38.49 -0.79
N SER A 496 -8.06 -38.71 0.26
CA SER A 496 -7.63 -40.03 0.71
C SER A 496 -7.33 -40.03 2.20
N ASP A 497 -7.15 -41.22 2.78
CA ASP A 497 -6.69 -41.40 4.16
C ASP A 497 -5.47 -40.52 4.45
N ALA A 498 -5.49 -39.83 5.58
CA ALA A 498 -4.51 -38.82 5.88
C ALA A 498 -4.16 -38.76 7.37
N ARG A 499 -3.11 -37.98 7.65
CA ARG A 499 -2.68 -37.66 9.00
C ARG A 499 -2.64 -36.15 9.19
N ILE A 500 -3.01 -35.70 10.37
CA ILE A 500 -3.04 -34.29 10.75
C ILE A 500 -2.29 -34.10 12.08
N GLY A 501 -1.59 -32.98 12.22
CA GLY A 501 -0.85 -32.67 13.44
C GLY A 501 -0.61 -31.17 13.60
N LEU A 502 -0.55 -30.73 14.85
CA LEU A 502 -0.33 -29.33 15.23
C LEU A 502 0.89 -29.23 16.16
N THR A 503 1.76 -28.26 15.89
CA THR A 503 2.88 -27.89 16.77
C THR A 503 3.00 -26.38 16.83
N ASN A 504 3.76 -25.89 17.80
CA ASN A 504 4.05 -24.49 18.01
C ASN A 504 5.53 -24.33 18.32
N VAL A 505 6.18 -23.38 17.66
CA VAL A 505 7.60 -23.07 17.85
C VAL A 505 7.76 -21.56 17.93
N GLN A 506 8.57 -21.09 18.85
CA GLN A 506 8.88 -19.67 18.94
C GLN A 506 9.96 -19.29 17.92
N THR A 507 9.75 -18.15 17.27
CA THR A 507 10.75 -17.52 16.42
C THR A 507 12.01 -17.14 17.18
N ASP A 508 13.11 -17.02 16.44
CA ASP A 508 14.23 -16.21 16.87
C ASP A 508 13.80 -14.75 17.09
N ARG A 509 14.60 -14.02 17.88
CA ARG A 509 14.27 -12.64 18.26
C ARG A 509 14.10 -11.75 17.02
N LEU A 510 12.91 -11.20 16.84
CA LEU A 510 12.53 -10.27 15.77
C LEU A 510 11.90 -8.99 16.34
N ARG A 511 11.61 -7.99 15.51
CA ARG A 511 10.98 -6.73 15.96
C ARG A 511 9.52 -6.63 15.51
N LEU A 512 8.64 -6.35 16.48
CA LEU A 512 7.22 -6.04 16.24
C LEU A 512 6.93 -4.58 16.63
N LEU A 513 6.08 -3.86 15.89
CA LEU A 513 5.86 -2.42 16.12
C LEU A 513 5.32 -2.10 17.52
N LYS A 514 4.38 -2.89 18.03
CA LYS A 514 3.74 -2.71 19.35
C LYS A 514 3.29 -1.26 19.55
N LEU A 515 3.78 -0.60 20.61
CA LEU A 515 3.40 0.78 20.92
C LEU A 515 3.95 1.80 19.92
N ASP A 516 5.00 1.46 19.15
CA ASP A 516 5.56 2.36 18.13
C ASP A 516 4.61 2.50 16.93
N TYR A 517 3.68 1.54 16.72
CA TYR A 517 2.66 1.62 15.67
C TYR A 517 1.82 2.89 15.81
N SER A 518 1.18 3.09 16.97
CA SER A 518 0.32 4.25 17.21
C SER A 518 1.09 5.57 17.13
N GLY A 519 2.35 5.59 17.59
CA GLY A 519 3.23 6.75 17.50
C GLY A 519 3.58 7.10 16.05
N LEU A 520 3.88 6.09 15.23
CA LEU A 520 4.18 6.22 13.81
C LEU A 520 2.97 6.77 13.05
N VAL A 521 1.81 6.13 13.16
CA VAL A 521 0.59 6.51 12.42
C VAL A 521 0.15 7.92 12.77
N PHE A 522 0.11 8.27 14.06
CA PHE A 522 -0.29 9.59 14.52
C PHE A 522 0.68 10.68 14.04
N SER A 523 1.99 10.43 14.15
CA SER A 523 3.01 11.39 13.73
C SER A 523 2.96 11.62 12.22
N VAL A 524 2.90 10.55 11.42
CA VAL A 524 2.85 10.62 9.97
C VAL A 524 1.59 11.38 9.51
N ASN A 525 0.41 11.06 10.06
CA ASN A 525 -0.84 11.70 9.66
C ASN A 525 -0.86 13.21 9.97
N ILE A 526 -0.50 13.61 11.18
CA ILE A 526 -0.45 15.03 11.56
C ILE A 526 0.54 15.78 10.70
N LEU A 527 1.73 15.21 10.52
CA LEU A 527 2.80 15.89 9.82
C LEU A 527 2.43 16.02 8.33
N ILE A 528 1.91 14.98 7.66
CA ILE A 528 1.46 15.10 6.26
C ILE A 528 0.41 16.21 6.09
N ARG A 529 -0.61 16.27 6.96
CA ARG A 529 -1.63 17.34 6.89
C ARG A 529 -1.01 18.72 7.08
N LEU A 530 -0.10 18.86 8.05
CA LEU A 530 0.61 20.11 8.32
C LEU A 530 1.50 20.52 7.15
N ALA A 531 2.15 19.58 6.46
CA ALA A 531 2.97 19.84 5.29
C ALA A 531 2.14 20.41 4.14
N ILE A 532 0.98 19.81 3.83
CA ILE A 532 0.09 20.30 2.77
C ILE A 532 -0.38 21.73 3.10
N ILE A 533 -0.87 21.96 4.31
CA ILE A 533 -1.33 23.29 4.76
C ILE A 533 -0.20 24.32 4.66
N SER A 534 1.00 23.94 5.09
CA SER A 534 2.17 24.84 5.08
C SER A 534 2.66 25.14 3.66
N LEU A 535 2.62 24.16 2.73
CA LEU A 535 2.94 24.38 1.33
C LEU A 535 1.94 25.32 0.66
N VAL A 536 0.64 25.18 0.96
CA VAL A 536 -0.41 26.09 0.48
C VAL A 536 -0.19 27.50 1.04
N ALA A 537 0.06 27.62 2.34
CA ALA A 537 0.33 28.91 2.98
C ALA A 537 1.62 29.56 2.44
N PHE A 538 2.67 28.77 2.20
CA PHE A 538 3.92 29.21 1.58
C PHE A 538 3.68 29.76 0.18
N TYR A 539 2.91 29.04 -0.64
CA TYR A 539 2.59 29.48 -2.00
C TYR A 539 1.71 30.73 -2.01
N ALA A 540 0.70 30.81 -1.14
CA ALA A 540 -0.11 32.02 -0.98
C ALA A 540 0.73 33.22 -0.56
N SER A 541 1.67 33.03 0.38
CA SER A 541 2.61 34.08 0.80
C SER A 541 3.54 34.51 -0.33
N LEU A 542 3.97 33.57 -1.18
CA LEU A 542 4.76 33.86 -2.37
C LEU A 542 3.97 34.74 -3.36
N VAL A 543 2.70 34.42 -3.60
CA VAL A 543 1.83 35.25 -4.47
C VAL A 543 1.71 36.67 -3.91
N LEU A 544 1.47 36.81 -2.59
CA LEU A 544 1.39 38.12 -1.90
C LEU A 544 2.73 38.87 -1.82
N TRP A 545 3.85 38.17 -1.97
CA TRP A 545 5.17 38.80 -2.00
C TRP A 545 5.52 39.29 -3.40
N VAL A 546 5.05 38.58 -4.43
CA VAL A 546 5.30 38.91 -5.83
C VAL A 546 4.40 40.05 -6.32
N PHE A 547 3.16 40.14 -5.85
CA PHE A 547 2.18 41.21 -6.16
C PHE A 547 1.85 42.04 -4.93
#